data_AF-A0A5M3M807-F1
#
_entry.id   AF-A0A5M3M807-F1
#
_cell.length_a   1.000
_cell.length_b   1.000
_cell.length_c   1.000
_cell.angle_alpha   90.00
_cell.angle_beta   90.00
_cell.angle_gamma   90.00
#
_symmetry.space_group_name_H-M   'P 1'
#
loop_
_entity.id
_entity.type
_entity.pdbx_description
1 polymer ?
#
loop_
_entity_poly.entity_id
_entity_poly.type
_entity_poly.pdbx_seq_one_letter_code
_entity_poly.pdbx_strand_id
1 'polypeptide(L)'
;TINSAFMINPDANDGCAYAYDSVVRNREERRHMDAGDCECCRAYYENVGPMPRRLQQPLWRSPSTTPRKEQRQQEQHGLGAASSSHRKHRNSFRNPSEDDEAENKRDEIEAHKKAISKHRYHWPRAKTPPGYWDIGFPSTPEVDAINARASAMHRDKRRAVEREAS
;
A
#
# COMPACT_ATOMS: atom_id res chain seq x y z
N THR A 1 -24.40 7.58 13.30
CA THR A 1 -22.95 7.80 13.10
C THR A 1 -22.41 6.71 12.18
N ILE A 2 -21.15 6.71 11.75
CA ILE A 2 -20.63 5.64 10.86
C ILE A 2 -20.78 4.26 11.54
N ASN A 3 -20.44 4.17 12.82
CA ASN A 3 -20.55 2.94 13.62
C ASN A 3 -21.99 2.45 13.84
N SER A 4 -23.02 3.24 13.50
CA SER A 4 -24.42 2.79 13.55
C SER A 4 -24.90 2.21 12.23
N ALA A 5 -24.20 2.46 11.12
CA ALA A 5 -24.53 1.95 9.79
C ALA A 5 -23.61 0.79 9.37
N PHE A 6 -22.38 0.76 9.89
CA PHE A 6 -21.38 -0.25 9.57
C PHE A 6 -20.84 -0.88 10.86
N MET A 7 -20.65 -2.19 10.83
CA MET A 7 -20.06 -2.98 11.90
C MET A 7 -18.74 -3.60 11.42
N ILE A 8 -17.76 -3.71 12.32
CA ILE A 8 -16.50 -4.40 12.03
C ILE A 8 -16.79 -5.89 11.92
N ASN A 9 -16.27 -6.53 10.87
CA ASN A 9 -16.33 -7.98 10.72
C ASN A 9 -15.40 -8.66 11.73
N PRO A 10 -15.93 -9.40 12.74
CA PRO A 10 -15.10 -10.04 13.74
C PRO A 10 -14.17 -11.12 13.15
N ASP A 11 -14.58 -11.81 12.08
CA ASP A 11 -13.77 -12.87 11.46
C ASP A 11 -12.47 -12.34 10.84
N ALA A 12 -12.48 -11.06 10.44
CA ALA A 12 -11.32 -10.34 9.92
C ALA A 12 -10.55 -9.55 11.00
N ASN A 13 -10.98 -9.62 12.27
CA ASN A 13 -10.46 -8.82 13.38
C ASN A 13 -10.32 -9.66 14.67
N ASP A 14 -9.79 -10.89 14.55
CA ASP A 14 -9.49 -11.79 15.66
C ASP A 14 -10.70 -12.07 16.59
N GLY A 15 -11.92 -12.12 16.03
CA GLY A 15 -13.16 -12.32 16.76
C GLY A 15 -13.68 -11.09 17.52
N CYS A 16 -13.03 -9.93 17.38
CA CYS A 16 -13.41 -8.70 18.06
C CYS A 16 -14.37 -7.86 17.21
N ALA A 17 -15.50 -7.44 17.79
CA ALA A 17 -16.47 -6.55 17.13
C ALA A 17 -16.11 -5.05 17.23
N TYR A 18 -14.92 -4.72 17.74
CA TYR A 18 -14.44 -3.35 17.92
C TYR A 18 -12.99 -3.22 17.45
N ALA A 19 -12.63 -2.02 17.01
CA ALA A 19 -11.25 -1.70 16.64
C ALA A 19 -10.39 -1.62 17.90
N TYR A 20 -9.24 -2.29 17.88
CA TYR A 20 -8.26 -2.27 18.96
C TYR A 20 -6.84 -2.18 18.39
N ASP A 21 -5.90 -1.74 19.22
CA ASP A 21 -4.48 -1.74 18.87
C ASP A 21 -3.73 -2.66 19.84
N SER A 22 -2.74 -3.38 19.33
CA SER A 22 -1.96 -4.33 20.11
C SER A 22 -0.48 -4.29 19.72
N VAL A 23 0.38 -4.68 20.67
CA VAL A 23 1.82 -4.65 20.45
C VAL A 23 2.26 -5.91 19.68
N VAL A 24 2.41 -5.76 18.37
CA VAL A 24 2.94 -6.82 17.49
C VAL A 24 4.47 -6.86 17.55
N ARG A 25 5.02 -7.89 18.21
CA ARG A 25 6.47 -8.12 18.30
C ARG A 25 7.01 -8.96 17.15
N ASN A 26 6.22 -9.89 16.64
CA ASN A 26 6.61 -10.77 15.53
C ASN A 26 6.84 -9.95 14.25
N ARG A 27 7.95 -10.21 13.58
CA ARG A 27 8.36 -9.50 12.37
C ARG A 27 7.45 -9.80 11.18
N GLU A 28 7.03 -11.05 11.03
CA GLU A 28 6.20 -11.51 9.92
C GLU A 28 4.77 -10.96 10.07
N GLU A 29 4.19 -11.03 11.27
CA GLU A 29 2.89 -10.39 11.56
C GLU A 29 2.93 -8.89 11.26
N ARG A 30 3.97 -8.19 11.74
CA ARG A 30 4.15 -6.75 11.48
C ARG A 30 4.28 -6.42 9.98
N ARG A 31 4.78 -7.34 9.16
CA ARG A 31 4.87 -7.16 7.71
C ARG A 31 3.50 -7.14 7.05
N HIS A 32 2.52 -7.85 7.61
CA HIS A 32 1.15 -7.89 7.10
C HIS A 32 0.35 -6.65 7.49
N MET A 33 0.68 -5.99 8.61
CA MET A 33 0.09 -4.70 9.01
C MET A 33 0.30 -3.60 7.97
N ASP A 34 -0.66 -2.68 7.89
CA ASP A 34 -0.62 -1.57 6.95
C ASP A 34 0.48 -0.57 7.27
N ALA A 35 1.13 -0.07 6.21
CA ALA A 35 2.22 0.86 6.34
C ALA A 35 1.71 2.29 6.18
N GLY A 36 1.84 3.06 7.25
CA GLY A 36 1.49 4.47 7.26
C GLY A 36 2.64 5.39 6.91
N ASP A 37 2.28 6.64 6.63
CA ASP A 37 3.16 7.78 6.84
C ASP A 37 2.67 8.64 8.03
N CYS A 38 3.61 9.32 8.65
CA CYS A 38 3.34 10.46 9.53
C CYS A 38 3.53 11.75 8.74
N GLU A 39 3.11 12.87 9.31
CA GLU A 39 3.41 14.22 8.81
C GLU A 39 4.92 14.42 8.56
N CYS A 40 5.75 13.80 9.40
CA CYS A 40 7.21 13.77 9.26
C CYS A 40 7.75 12.95 8.08
N CYS A 41 7.11 11.84 7.71
CA CYS A 41 7.62 10.90 6.71
C CYS A 41 6.96 11.05 5.36
N ARG A 42 5.81 11.74 5.27
CA ARG A 42 5.08 11.92 4.00
C ARG A 42 5.96 12.55 2.92
N ALA A 43 6.58 13.69 3.25
CA ALA A 43 7.47 14.40 2.32
C ALA A 43 8.67 13.54 1.89
N TYR A 44 9.20 12.69 2.78
CA TYR A 44 10.29 11.77 2.43
C TYR A 44 9.86 10.81 1.31
N TYR A 45 8.71 10.16 1.44
CA TYR A 45 8.25 9.21 0.41
C TYR A 45 7.81 9.89 -0.88
N GLU A 46 7.22 11.08 -0.81
CA GLU A 46 6.88 11.87 -2.00
C GLU A 46 8.12 12.27 -2.81
N ASN A 47 9.20 12.65 -2.11
CA ASN A 47 10.45 13.09 -2.73
C ASN A 47 11.32 11.93 -3.22
N VAL A 48 11.44 10.86 -2.44
CA VAL A 48 12.23 9.68 -2.82
C VAL A 48 11.51 8.85 -3.89
N GLY A 49 10.18 8.78 -3.80
CA GLY A 49 9.35 8.04 -4.75
C GLY A 49 9.45 6.51 -4.55
N PRO A 50 9.46 5.73 -5.65
CA PRO A 50 9.41 4.28 -5.59
C PRO A 50 10.67 3.67 -4.97
N MET A 51 10.57 2.42 -4.52
CA MET A 51 11.71 1.72 -3.92
C MET A 51 12.87 1.61 -4.93
N PRO A 52 14.08 2.10 -4.59
CA PRO A 52 15.22 1.95 -5.49
C PRO A 52 15.54 0.47 -5.69
N ARG A 53 16.07 0.12 -6.88
CA ARG A 53 16.50 -1.25 -7.17
C ARG A 53 17.47 -1.70 -6.08
N ARG A 54 17.19 -2.88 -5.48
CA ARG A 54 18.06 -3.44 -4.44
C ARG A 54 19.47 -3.58 -4.98
N LEU A 55 20.41 -2.91 -4.34
CA LEU A 55 21.83 -3.09 -4.62
C LEU A 55 22.19 -4.54 -4.32
N GLN A 56 22.93 -5.16 -5.23
CA GLN A 56 23.46 -6.50 -5.00
C GLN A 56 24.35 -6.46 -3.75
N GLN A 57 24.19 -7.47 -2.91
CA GLN A 57 25.01 -7.60 -1.70
C GLN A 57 26.46 -7.65 -2.15
N PRO A 58 27.39 -6.94 -1.47
CA PRO A 58 28.79 -7.04 -1.82
C PRO A 58 29.21 -8.51 -1.69
N LEU A 59 29.88 -9.00 -2.71
CA LEU A 59 30.46 -10.34 -2.66
C LEU A 59 31.63 -10.30 -1.68
N TRP A 60 31.40 -10.82 -0.46
CA TRP A 60 32.45 -10.93 0.55
C TRP A 60 33.61 -11.83 0.09
N ARG A 61 33.34 -12.73 -0.86
CA ARG A 61 34.33 -13.58 -1.52
C ARG A 61 34.24 -13.38 -3.02
N SER A 62 35.39 -13.31 -3.68
CA SER A 62 35.47 -13.30 -5.13
C SER A 62 34.72 -14.50 -5.73
N PRO A 63 33.98 -14.34 -6.83
CA PRO A 63 33.42 -15.47 -7.57
C PRO A 63 34.51 -16.50 -7.86
N SER A 64 34.20 -17.79 -7.66
CA SER A 64 35.14 -18.85 -8.00
C SER A 64 35.43 -18.81 -9.50
N THR A 65 36.70 -18.67 -9.87
CA THR A 65 37.15 -18.67 -11.27
C THR A 65 37.14 -20.07 -11.89
N THR A 66 36.85 -21.11 -11.10
CA THR A 66 36.78 -22.48 -11.59
C THR A 66 35.44 -22.72 -12.31
N PRO A 67 35.45 -23.11 -13.60
CA PRO A 67 34.24 -23.50 -14.29
C PRO A 67 33.69 -24.76 -13.61
N ARG A 68 32.55 -24.62 -12.92
CA ARG A 68 31.83 -25.79 -12.41
C ARG A 68 31.26 -26.50 -13.64
N LYS A 69 31.82 -27.67 -13.97
CA LYS A 69 31.30 -28.56 -15.02
C LYS A 69 29.81 -28.81 -14.74
N GLU A 70 28.93 -28.26 -15.57
CA GLU A 70 27.52 -28.61 -15.55
C GLU A 70 27.41 -30.11 -15.84
N GLN A 71 27.01 -30.89 -14.84
CA GLN A 71 26.58 -32.26 -15.06
C GLN A 71 25.28 -32.21 -15.86
N ARG A 72 25.46 -32.34 -17.17
CA ARG A 72 24.49 -32.72 -18.19
C ARG A 72 23.64 -33.89 -17.65
N GLN A 73 22.41 -33.62 -17.23
CA GLN A 73 21.37 -34.65 -17.12
C GLN A 73 20.46 -34.49 -18.34
N GLN A 74 20.73 -35.30 -19.36
CA GLN A 74 19.89 -35.42 -20.54
C GLN A 74 18.73 -36.39 -20.28
N GLU A 75 17.53 -35.88 -20.59
CA GLU A 75 16.48 -36.49 -21.42
C GLU A 75 15.78 -37.78 -20.95
N GLN A 76 14.46 -37.69 -20.79
CA GLN A 76 13.53 -38.65 -21.40
C GLN A 76 12.37 -37.92 -22.10
N HIS A 77 12.09 -38.38 -23.31
CA HIS A 77 11.15 -37.87 -24.30
C HIS A 77 9.67 -38.07 -23.91
N GLY A 78 8.81 -37.19 -24.42
CA GLY A 78 7.36 -37.41 -24.54
C GLY A 78 6.77 -36.50 -25.61
N LEU A 79 6.66 -37.03 -26.85
CA LEU A 79 6.04 -36.38 -27.99
C LEU A 79 4.50 -36.34 -27.83
N GLY A 80 3.90 -35.21 -28.20
CA GLY A 80 2.46 -35.07 -28.33
C GLY A 80 2.10 -33.77 -29.02
N ALA A 81 2.13 -33.77 -30.36
CA ALA A 81 1.62 -32.68 -31.18
C ALA A 81 0.08 -32.70 -31.21
N ALA A 82 -0.56 -31.61 -30.84
CA ALA A 82 -1.91 -31.29 -31.29
C ALA A 82 -2.05 -29.77 -31.42
N SER A 83 -2.34 -29.36 -32.66
CA SER A 83 -2.63 -28.03 -33.12
C SER A 83 -3.67 -27.32 -32.24
N SER A 84 -3.38 -26.08 -31.85
CA SER A 84 -4.44 -25.10 -31.60
C SER A 84 -3.96 -23.70 -31.95
N SER A 85 -4.36 -23.26 -33.13
CA SER A 85 -4.27 -21.88 -33.59
C SER A 85 -4.96 -20.96 -32.60
N HIS A 86 -4.24 -20.22 -31.75
CA HIS A 86 -4.83 -19.16 -30.93
C HIS A 86 -3.95 -17.90 -30.91
N ARG A 87 -4.39 -16.98 -31.77
CA ARG A 87 -4.29 -15.51 -31.74
C ARG A 87 -2.91 -14.93 -31.39
N LYS A 88 -2.27 -14.37 -32.43
CA LYS A 88 -1.34 -13.25 -32.27
C LYS A 88 -2.05 -12.19 -31.42
N HIS A 89 -1.71 -12.12 -30.13
CA HIS A 89 -2.08 -11.00 -29.28
C HIS A 89 -1.37 -9.79 -29.90
N ARG A 90 -2.09 -9.06 -30.74
CA ARG A 90 -1.66 -7.76 -31.24
C ARG A 90 -1.55 -6.91 -29.97
N ASN A 91 -0.34 -6.75 -29.45
CA ASN A 91 -0.06 -5.80 -28.39
C ASN A 91 -0.43 -4.42 -28.94
N SER A 92 -1.68 -4.03 -28.69
CA SER A 92 -2.07 -2.64 -28.65
C SER A 92 -1.36 -2.09 -27.43
N PHE A 93 -0.11 -1.68 -27.61
CA PHE A 93 0.63 -0.87 -26.66
C PHE A 93 -0.15 0.44 -26.51
N ARG A 94 -1.19 0.42 -25.67
CA ARG A 94 -1.82 1.65 -25.20
C ARG A 94 -0.77 2.29 -24.31
N ASN A 95 -0.21 3.40 -24.76
CA ASN A 95 0.61 4.23 -23.89
C ASN A 95 -0.25 4.60 -22.67
N PRO A 96 0.25 4.40 -21.45
CA PRO A 96 -0.47 4.81 -20.25
C PRO A 96 -0.78 6.32 -20.33
N SER A 97 -1.97 6.70 -19.89
CA SER A 97 -2.31 8.11 -19.74
C SER A 97 -1.53 8.71 -18.56
N GLU A 98 -1.48 10.04 -18.48
CA GLU A 98 -0.83 10.73 -17.36
C GLU A 98 -1.46 10.33 -16.01
N ASP A 99 -2.76 10.05 -16.00
CA ASP A 99 -3.47 9.55 -14.82
C ASP A 99 -3.03 8.13 -14.45
N ASP A 100 -2.89 7.23 -15.44
CA ASP A 100 -2.41 5.86 -15.25
C ASP A 100 -0.96 5.86 -14.68
N GLU A 101 -0.09 6.74 -15.19
CA GLU A 101 1.29 6.91 -14.69
C GLU A 101 1.32 7.44 -13.25
N ALA A 102 0.42 8.39 -12.92
CA ALA A 102 0.32 8.93 -11.57
C ALA A 102 -0.19 7.88 -10.57
N GLU A 103 -1.12 7.01 -10.97
CA GLU A 103 -1.61 5.89 -10.18
C GLU A 103 -0.50 4.85 -9.95
N ASN A 104 0.18 4.42 -11.00
CA ASN A 104 1.32 3.50 -10.89
C ASN A 104 2.40 4.02 -9.93
N LYS A 105 2.74 5.31 -10.04
CA LYS A 105 3.72 5.93 -9.12
C LYS A 105 3.26 5.89 -7.67
N ARG A 106 1.96 6.08 -7.40
CA ARG A 106 1.41 5.99 -6.04
C ARG A 106 1.51 4.56 -5.51
N ASP A 107 1.16 3.57 -6.32
CA ASP A 107 1.24 2.16 -5.95
C ASP A 107 2.68 1.73 -5.64
N GLU A 108 3.66 2.19 -6.43
CA GLU A 108 5.08 1.91 -6.15
C GLU A 108 5.57 2.60 -4.87
N ILE A 109 5.08 3.81 -4.57
CA ILE A 109 5.36 4.51 -3.31
C ILE A 109 4.70 3.76 -2.13
N GLU A 110 3.49 3.25 -2.29
CA GLU A 110 2.82 2.44 -1.27
C GLU A 110 3.56 1.11 -1.04
N ALA A 111 4.04 0.45 -2.09
CA ALA A 111 4.89 -0.72 -1.99
C ALA A 111 6.21 -0.39 -1.27
N HIS A 112 6.80 0.78 -1.54
CA HIS A 112 7.98 1.27 -0.84
C HIS A 112 7.70 1.45 0.67
N LYS A 113 6.58 2.11 1.02
CA LYS A 113 6.11 2.24 2.42
C LYS A 113 5.92 0.86 3.07
N LYS A 114 5.21 -0.06 2.41
CA LYS A 114 4.95 -1.43 2.90
C LYS A 114 6.24 -2.21 3.15
N ALA A 115 7.31 -1.93 2.38
CA ALA A 115 8.57 -2.64 2.51
C ALA A 115 9.48 -2.11 3.64
N ILE A 116 9.58 -0.78 3.85
CA ILE A 116 10.57 -0.21 4.80
C ILE A 116 9.99 0.61 5.95
N SER A 117 8.72 1.04 5.88
CA SER A 117 8.18 1.95 6.88
C SER A 117 8.16 1.31 8.26
N LYS A 118 8.60 2.08 9.25
CA LYS A 118 8.47 1.77 10.68
C LYS A 118 7.05 2.01 11.19
N HIS A 119 6.28 2.89 10.55
CA HIS A 119 4.91 3.17 10.95
C HIS A 119 3.99 2.07 10.43
N ARG A 120 3.43 1.30 11.37
CA ARG A 120 2.53 0.19 11.10
C ARG A 120 1.26 0.36 11.92
N TYR A 121 0.12 0.01 11.34
CA TYR A 121 -1.15 0.03 12.03
C TYR A 121 -2.08 -1.08 11.52
N HIS A 122 -2.99 -1.54 12.37
CA HIS A 122 -4.17 -2.31 11.95
C HIS A 122 -5.29 -1.37 11.49
N TRP A 123 -5.41 -0.22 12.15
CA TRP A 123 -6.43 0.78 11.89
C TRP A 123 -5.77 2.11 11.58
N PRO A 124 -6.12 2.78 10.47
CA PRO A 124 -5.55 4.07 10.14
C PRO A 124 -5.85 5.09 11.25
N ARG A 125 -4.88 5.93 11.56
CA ARG A 125 -5.06 6.99 12.57
C ARG A 125 -6.14 7.95 12.12
N ALA A 126 -6.95 8.42 13.07
CA ALA A 126 -7.92 9.48 12.81
C ALA A 126 -7.18 10.74 12.31
N LYS A 127 -7.74 11.38 11.27
CA LYS A 127 -7.25 12.67 10.79
C LYS A 127 -7.55 13.75 11.81
N THR A 128 -6.60 14.65 12.01
CA THR A 128 -6.78 15.84 12.83
C THR A 128 -7.92 16.69 12.24
N PRO A 129 -8.94 17.07 13.03
CA PRO A 129 -10.01 17.94 12.55
C PRO A 129 -9.49 19.29 12.02
N PRO A 130 -10.20 19.93 11.08
CA PRO A 130 -9.79 21.24 10.57
C PRO A 130 -9.77 22.27 11.70
N GLY A 131 -8.67 23.01 11.81
CA GLY A 131 -8.49 24.07 12.83
C GLY A 131 -8.22 23.59 14.25
N TYR A 132 -7.99 22.30 14.49
CA TYR A 132 -7.77 21.76 15.85
C TYR A 132 -6.57 22.38 16.59
N TRP A 133 -5.51 22.77 15.86
CA TRP A 133 -4.30 23.38 16.43
C TRP A 133 -4.31 24.91 16.36
N ASP A 134 -5.38 25.51 15.86
CA ASP A 134 -5.51 26.96 15.81
C ASP A 134 -5.87 27.45 17.23
N ILE A 135 -4.92 28.09 17.91
CA ILE A 135 -5.03 28.47 19.33
C ILE A 135 -6.01 29.66 19.52
N GLY A 136 -6.42 30.33 18.44
CA GLY A 136 -7.34 31.47 18.45
C GLY A 136 -8.81 31.07 18.30
N PHE A 137 -9.71 31.96 18.74
CA PHE A 137 -11.13 31.83 18.41
C PHE A 137 -11.34 32.25 16.95
N PRO A 138 -11.84 31.35 16.10
CA PRO A 138 -12.13 31.71 14.71
C PRO A 138 -13.22 32.78 14.65
N SER A 139 -13.10 33.68 13.68
CA SER A 139 -14.18 34.59 13.33
C SER A 139 -15.39 33.82 12.77
N THR A 140 -16.58 34.43 12.75
CA THR A 140 -17.79 33.76 12.24
C THR A 140 -17.62 33.19 10.82
N PRO A 141 -17.03 33.92 9.84
CA PRO A 141 -16.78 33.34 8.51
C PRO A 141 -15.79 32.16 8.53
N GLU A 142 -14.79 32.18 9.41
CA GLU A 142 -13.82 31.09 9.56
C GLU A 142 -14.46 29.84 10.19
N VAL A 143 -15.37 30.02 11.17
CA VAL A 143 -16.16 28.92 11.75
C VAL A 143 -16.93 28.19 10.66
N ASP A 144 -17.61 28.92 9.78
CA ASP A 144 -18.37 28.33 8.67
C ASP A 144 -17.47 27.55 7.72
N ALA A 145 -16.29 28.10 7.39
CA ALA A 145 -15.30 27.42 6.56
C ALA A 145 -14.73 26.14 7.25
N ILE A 146 -14.49 26.18 8.56
CA ILE A 146 -14.06 25.01 9.35
C ILE A 146 -15.15 23.95 9.36
N ASN A 147 -16.41 24.31 9.59
CA ASN A 147 -17.54 23.38 9.61
C ASN A 147 -17.80 22.74 8.24
N ALA A 148 -17.67 23.51 7.15
CA ALA A 148 -17.75 23.00 5.79
C ALA A 148 -16.65 21.97 5.50
N ARG A 149 -15.40 22.26 5.90
CA ARG A 149 -14.27 21.32 5.79
C ARG A 149 -14.49 20.06 6.64
N ALA A 150 -14.98 20.20 7.86
CA ALA A 150 -15.29 19.07 8.74
C ALA A 150 -16.36 18.16 8.14
N SER A 151 -17.41 18.76 7.55
CA SER A 151 -18.49 18.04 6.87
C SER A 151 -17.97 17.28 5.65
N ALA A 152 -17.11 17.90 4.83
CA ALA A 152 -16.44 17.22 3.72
C ALA A 152 -15.59 16.04 4.19
N MET A 153 -14.79 16.23 5.24
CA MET A 153 -13.98 15.16 5.84
C MET A 153 -14.82 13.99 6.34
N HIS A 154 -15.97 14.25 6.96
CA HIS A 154 -16.92 13.21 7.39
C HIS A 154 -17.54 12.46 6.22
N ARG A 155 -17.90 13.16 5.14
CA ARG A 155 -18.41 12.53 3.91
C ARG A 155 -17.36 11.63 3.28
N ASP A 156 -16.11 12.07 3.21
CA ASP A 156 -15.03 11.27 2.63
C ASP A 156 -14.72 10.04 3.48
N LYS A 157 -14.75 10.17 4.82
CA LYS A 157 -14.63 9.02 5.73
C LYS A 157 -15.75 8.02 5.51
N ARG A 158 -16.99 8.47 5.32
CA ARG A 158 -18.13 7.59 5.04
C ARG A 158 -17.95 6.85 3.70
N ARG A 159 -17.56 7.56 2.63
CA ARG A 159 -17.31 6.95 1.31
C ARG A 159 -16.19 5.90 1.35
N ALA A 160 -15.15 6.12 2.15
CA ALA A 160 -14.09 5.15 2.34
C ALA A 160 -14.62 3.87 3.01
N VAL A 161 -15.39 4.01 4.10
CA VAL A 161 -16.02 2.87 4.78
C VAL A 161 -17.03 2.14 3.89
N GLU A 162 -17.81 2.87 3.09
CA GLU A 162 -18.72 2.29 2.09
C GLU A 162 -17.97 1.44 1.06
N ARG A 163 -16.80 1.90 0.60
CA ARG A 163 -15.94 1.15 -0.34
C ARG A 163 -15.32 -0.08 0.30
N GLU A 164 -14.88 0.02 1.55
CA GLU A 164 -14.32 -1.11 2.30
C GLU A 164 -15.38 -2.17 2.67
N ALA A 165 -16.64 -1.76 2.82
CA ALA A 165 -17.75 -2.65 3.16
C ALA A 165 -18.43 -3.30 1.94
N SER A 166 -18.12 -2.83 0.72
CA SER A 166 -18.67 -3.36 -0.55
C SER A 166 -17.88 -4.57 -1.03
#